data_AF-E0UI06-F1
#
_entry.id   AF-E0UI06-F1
#
_cell.length_a   1.000
_cell.length_b   1.000
_cell.length_c   1.000
_cell.angle_alpha   90.00
_cell.angle_beta   90.00
_cell.angle_gamma   90.00
#
_symmetry.space_group_name_H-M   'P 1'
#
loop_
_entity.id
_entity.type
_entity.pdbx_description
1 polymer ?
#
loop_
_entity_poly.entity_id
_entity_poly.type
_entity_poly.pdbx_seq_one_letter_code
_entity_poly.pdbx_strand_id
1 'polypeptide(L)'
;METASIGIILSILSAAATAVWTVWTWSEEQEKQREQKRDQISALYVNPFLLAAEELQRRLYDIVNGQELKINEQKYLDQQEASYFEALELLYVIFKFFGWQWYIYRYGPYTRDKKAIALGRKISETFANRTNFTDEAFRFSFAEQRSLGQMFVKPFISIDNIYPELEAIPLYEFETQITEAKNQNTPLYQNIAITLQAIQKAKSLNELEGRERLKQIQDYLVDLLIYLEGQEGFSVTLQPRPRAISIERNLKQLQHMGNTPTIIHQTEGRMRLRIPRLHKDSAYAELLQTRMKSLTGVQRVTINVQACSMTINYAPTLPEREFEQMVLEALQHIK
;
A
#
# COMPACT_ATOMS: atom_id res chain seq x y z
N MET A 1 71.20 25.19 -28.54
CA MET A 1 70.21 24.29 -29.18
C MET A 1 69.34 23.54 -28.16
N GLU A 2 69.81 23.27 -26.94
CA GLU A 2 69.03 22.52 -25.92
C GLU A 2 67.78 23.23 -25.37
N THR A 3 67.81 24.56 -25.24
CA THR A 3 66.69 25.33 -24.66
C THR A 3 65.43 25.34 -25.53
N ALA A 4 65.59 25.31 -26.86
CA ALA A 4 64.48 25.29 -27.80
C ALA A 4 63.73 23.94 -27.78
N SER A 5 64.45 22.82 -27.64
CA SER A 5 63.85 21.48 -27.55
C SER A 5 63.07 21.28 -26.26
N ILE A 6 63.56 21.83 -25.13
CA ILE A 6 62.87 21.79 -23.83
C ILE A 6 61.55 22.57 -23.89
N GLY A 7 61.53 23.74 -24.55
CA GLY A 7 60.32 24.56 -24.70
C GLY A 7 59.22 23.87 -25.53
N ILE A 8 59.60 23.13 -26.57
CA ILE A 8 58.64 22.36 -27.38
C ILE A 8 58.06 21.18 -26.60
N ILE A 9 58.90 20.45 -25.86
CA ILE A 9 58.46 19.33 -25.02
C ILE A 9 57.49 19.81 -23.92
N LEU A 10 57.79 20.93 -23.26
CA LEU A 10 56.91 21.54 -22.25
C LEU A 10 55.57 21.99 -22.85
N SER A 11 55.57 22.55 -24.05
CA SER A 11 54.35 22.96 -24.76
C SER A 11 53.46 21.76 -25.09
N ILE A 12 54.04 20.67 -25.61
CA ILE A 12 53.31 19.44 -25.92
C ILE A 12 52.73 18.80 -24.65
N LEU A 13 53.52 18.73 -23.57
CA LEU A 13 53.06 18.20 -22.29
C LEU A 13 51.94 19.05 -21.68
N SER A 14 52.03 20.38 -21.78
CA SER A 14 50.97 21.28 -21.33
C SER A 14 49.69 21.08 -22.14
N ALA A 15 49.79 20.99 -23.47
CA ALA A 15 48.64 20.77 -24.34
C ALA A 15 47.97 19.41 -24.06
N ALA A 16 48.77 18.36 -23.86
CA ALA A 16 48.26 17.03 -23.49
C ALA A 16 47.58 17.05 -22.11
N ALA A 17 48.17 17.71 -21.12
CA ALA A 17 47.58 17.87 -19.80
C ALA A 17 46.24 18.62 -19.86
N THR A 18 46.15 19.70 -20.64
CA THR A 18 44.89 20.44 -20.85
C THR A 18 43.85 19.55 -21.54
N ALA A 19 44.22 18.78 -22.56
CA ALA A 19 43.28 17.89 -23.25
C ALA A 19 42.75 16.77 -22.34
N VAL A 20 43.61 16.17 -21.49
CA VAL A 20 43.18 15.17 -20.51
C VAL A 20 42.27 15.80 -19.46
N TRP A 21 42.64 16.99 -18.95
CA TRP A 21 41.84 17.72 -17.96
C TRP A 21 40.45 18.06 -18.51
N THR A 22 40.35 18.57 -19.74
CA THR A 22 39.04 18.94 -20.34
C THR A 22 38.15 17.74 -20.58
N VAL A 23 38.69 16.60 -21.02
CA VAL A 23 37.92 15.36 -21.17
C VAL A 23 37.44 14.86 -19.82
N TRP A 24 38.31 14.91 -18.80
CA TRP A 24 37.97 14.46 -17.45
C TRP A 24 36.88 15.34 -16.82
N THR A 25 37.06 16.67 -16.83
CA THR A 25 36.05 17.59 -16.27
C THR A 25 34.74 17.56 -17.05
N TRP A 26 34.79 17.38 -18.38
CA TRP A 26 33.57 17.18 -19.17
C TRP A 26 32.87 15.88 -18.80
N SER A 27 33.61 14.79 -18.60
CA SER A 27 33.03 13.50 -18.17
C SER A 27 32.37 13.60 -16.80
N GLU A 28 33.04 14.23 -15.83
CA GLU A 28 32.52 14.44 -14.47
C GLU A 28 31.27 15.33 -14.48
N GLU A 29 31.29 16.44 -15.23
CA GLU A 29 30.14 17.32 -15.39
C GLU A 29 28.97 16.60 -16.09
N GLN A 30 29.25 15.77 -17.11
CA GLN A 30 28.22 14.96 -17.76
C GLN A 30 27.62 13.91 -16.81
N GLU A 31 28.43 13.33 -15.92
CA GLU A 31 27.95 12.38 -14.91
C GLU A 31 27.03 13.07 -13.91
N LYS A 32 27.45 14.22 -13.37
CA LYS A 32 26.63 15.04 -12.47
C LYS A 32 25.32 15.48 -13.13
N GLN A 33 25.35 15.89 -14.39
CA GLN A 33 24.13 16.25 -15.14
C GLN A 33 23.21 15.04 -15.36
N ARG A 34 23.76 13.84 -15.57
CA ARG A 34 22.96 12.60 -15.68
C ARG A 34 22.30 12.26 -14.34
N GLU A 35 23.03 12.38 -13.23
CA GLU A 35 22.50 12.17 -11.88
C GLU A 35 21.38 13.16 -11.56
N GLN A 36 21.61 14.46 -11.77
CA GLN A 36 20.59 15.49 -11.54
C GLN A 36 19.32 15.24 -12.36
N LYS A 37 19.46 14.87 -13.64
CA LYS A 37 18.32 14.52 -14.49
C LYS A 37 17.60 13.27 -13.98
N ARG A 38 18.33 12.26 -13.50
CA ARG A 38 17.76 11.05 -12.92
C ARG A 38 16.97 11.40 -11.66
N ASP A 39 17.56 12.17 -10.76
CA ASP A 39 16.92 12.58 -9.50
C ASP A 39 15.69 13.44 -9.75
N GLN A 40 15.74 14.35 -10.73
CA GLN A 40 14.58 15.13 -11.16
C GLN A 40 13.45 14.23 -11.69
N ILE A 41 13.77 13.29 -12.58
CA ILE A 41 12.78 12.32 -13.11
C ILE A 41 12.20 11.46 -11.99
N SER A 42 13.03 11.01 -11.04
CA SER A 42 12.58 10.25 -9.88
C SER A 42 11.65 11.08 -8.99
N ALA A 43 11.97 12.34 -8.73
CA ALA A 43 11.12 13.24 -7.97
C ALA A 43 9.77 13.52 -8.65
N LEU A 44 9.77 13.68 -9.98
CA LEU A 44 8.56 14.00 -10.75
C LEU A 44 7.63 12.81 -10.95
N TYR A 45 8.16 11.60 -11.10
CA TYR A 45 7.34 10.44 -11.49
C TYR A 45 7.45 9.25 -10.54
N VAL A 46 8.67 8.87 -10.13
CA VAL A 46 8.88 7.66 -9.32
C VAL A 46 8.28 7.82 -7.93
N ASN A 47 8.63 8.90 -7.22
CA ASN A 47 8.17 9.12 -5.85
C ASN A 47 6.63 9.25 -5.79
N PRO A 48 5.97 10.08 -6.63
CA PRO A 48 4.52 10.16 -6.60
C PRO A 48 3.84 8.85 -6.97
N PHE A 49 4.39 8.07 -7.89
CA PHE A 49 3.84 6.76 -8.24
C PHE A 49 3.98 5.74 -7.10
N LEU A 50 5.14 5.66 -6.45
CA LEU A 50 5.36 4.80 -5.29
C LEU A 50 4.41 5.17 -4.15
N LEU A 51 4.23 6.46 -3.88
CA LEU A 51 3.30 6.95 -2.86
C LEU A 51 1.85 6.61 -3.22
N ALA A 52 1.41 6.86 -4.46
CA ALA A 52 0.06 6.52 -4.88
C ALA A 52 -0.23 5.00 -4.83
N ALA A 53 0.74 4.18 -5.21
CA ALA A 53 0.64 2.72 -5.12
C ALA A 53 0.61 2.24 -3.66
N GLU A 54 1.41 2.84 -2.79
CA GLU A 54 1.46 2.53 -1.36
C GLU A 54 0.17 2.91 -0.64
N GLU A 55 -0.35 4.10 -0.92
CA GLU A 55 -1.59 4.60 -0.34
C GLU A 55 -2.78 3.72 -0.76
N LEU A 56 -2.86 3.37 -2.05
CA LEU A 56 -3.87 2.43 -2.53
C LEU A 56 -3.70 1.07 -1.87
N GLN A 57 -2.48 0.54 -1.79
CA GLN A 57 -2.21 -0.73 -1.14
C GLN A 57 -2.68 -0.74 0.31
N ARG A 58 -2.33 0.28 1.09
CA ARG A 58 -2.70 0.40 2.50
C ARG A 58 -4.21 0.48 2.65
N ARG A 59 -4.87 1.37 1.91
CA ARG A 59 -6.33 1.52 1.93
C ARG A 59 -7.03 0.20 1.62
N LEU A 60 -6.63 -0.49 0.56
CA LEU A 60 -7.21 -1.79 0.21
C LEU A 60 -6.94 -2.85 1.27
N TYR A 61 -5.76 -2.83 1.90
CA TYR A 61 -5.46 -3.74 3.00
C TYR A 61 -6.36 -3.49 4.21
N ASP A 62 -6.56 -2.22 4.59
CA ASP A 62 -7.38 -1.85 5.74
C ASP A 62 -8.86 -2.17 5.51
N ILE A 63 -9.36 -1.96 4.29
CA ILE A 63 -10.70 -2.38 3.86
C ILE A 63 -10.80 -3.91 3.92
N VAL A 64 -9.94 -4.64 3.21
CA VAL A 64 -10.05 -6.10 3.07
C VAL A 64 -9.88 -6.84 4.40
N ASN A 65 -9.23 -6.23 5.39
CA ASN A 65 -9.08 -6.78 6.74
C ASN A 65 -9.99 -6.14 7.79
N GLY A 66 -10.99 -5.35 7.36
CA GLY A 66 -12.04 -4.80 8.22
C GLY A 66 -11.58 -3.77 9.25
N GLN A 67 -10.40 -3.15 9.06
CA GLN A 67 -9.93 -2.06 9.91
C GLN A 67 -10.62 -0.75 9.59
N GLU A 68 -10.87 -0.50 8.30
CA GLU A 68 -11.45 0.74 7.81
C GLU A 68 -12.98 0.64 7.61
N LEU A 69 -13.47 -0.57 7.32
CA LEU A 69 -14.91 -0.87 7.27
C LEU A 69 -15.60 -0.94 8.64
N LYS A 70 -15.02 -0.35 9.71
CA LYS A 70 -15.77 0.03 10.92
C LYS A 70 -16.74 1.21 10.64
N ILE A 71 -17.25 1.27 9.41
CA ILE A 71 -18.37 2.07 8.95
C ILE A 71 -19.57 1.52 9.70
N ASN A 72 -19.83 2.04 10.91
CA ASN A 72 -21.11 2.08 11.64
C ASN A 72 -20.95 2.19 13.17
N GLU A 73 -19.74 2.20 13.75
CA GLU A 73 -19.59 2.43 15.19
C GLU A 73 -19.41 3.92 15.53
N GLN A 74 -20.55 4.60 15.65
CA GLN A 74 -20.86 5.64 16.67
C GLN A 74 -20.11 6.99 16.68
N LYS A 75 -19.34 7.39 15.67
CA LYS A 75 -18.60 8.68 15.73
C LYS A 75 -19.09 9.85 14.89
N TYR A 76 -20.03 9.65 13.97
CA TYR A 76 -20.61 10.73 13.15
C TYR A 76 -22.12 10.80 13.34
N LEU A 77 -22.63 12.03 13.57
CA LEU A 77 -24.05 12.33 13.80
C LEU A 77 -24.93 12.00 12.59
N ASP A 78 -24.35 11.78 11.41
CA ASP A 78 -25.05 11.30 10.22
C ASP A 78 -24.27 10.14 9.56
N GLN A 79 -24.78 8.91 9.72
CA GLN A 79 -24.13 7.68 9.25
C GLN A 79 -24.02 7.62 7.72
N GLN A 80 -24.88 8.36 7.01
CA GLN A 80 -24.94 8.37 5.55
C GLN A 80 -23.84 9.24 4.93
N GLU A 81 -23.48 10.37 5.57
CA GLU A 81 -22.41 11.26 5.09
C GLU A 81 -21.02 10.63 5.27
N ALA A 82 -20.76 9.97 6.40
CA ALA A 82 -19.51 9.27 6.64
C ALA A 82 -19.26 8.21 5.55
N SER A 83 -20.24 7.32 5.33
CA SER A 83 -20.16 6.25 4.34
C SER A 83 -19.89 6.73 2.91
N TYR A 84 -20.44 7.89 2.54
CA TYR A 84 -20.14 8.52 1.26
C TYR A 84 -18.71 9.02 1.18
N PHE A 85 -18.21 9.66 2.23
CA PHE A 85 -16.84 10.15 2.29
C PHE A 85 -15.81 9.02 2.19
N GLU A 86 -15.98 7.90 2.88
CA GLU A 86 -15.04 6.78 2.77
C GLU A 86 -15.02 6.16 1.36
N ALA A 87 -16.19 6.10 0.72
CA ALA A 87 -16.32 5.63 -0.65
C ALA A 87 -15.62 6.57 -1.65
N LEU A 88 -15.75 7.87 -1.41
CA LEU A 88 -15.18 8.93 -2.23
C LEU A 88 -13.65 8.96 -2.12
N GLU A 89 -13.11 8.86 -0.91
CA GLU A 89 -11.67 8.75 -0.68
C GLU A 89 -11.08 7.51 -1.37
N LEU A 90 -11.74 6.35 -1.27
CA LEU A 90 -11.25 5.14 -1.93
C LEU A 90 -11.18 5.32 -3.46
N LEU A 91 -12.21 5.89 -4.07
CA LEU A 91 -12.19 6.18 -5.50
C LEU A 91 -11.12 7.20 -5.87
N TYR A 92 -10.92 8.22 -5.05
CA TYR A 92 -9.86 9.22 -5.24
C TYR A 92 -8.48 8.54 -5.31
N VAL A 93 -8.18 7.67 -4.35
CA VAL A 93 -6.90 6.95 -4.30
C VAL A 93 -6.74 6.00 -5.48
N ILE A 94 -7.80 5.29 -5.90
CA ILE A 94 -7.78 4.43 -7.10
C ILE A 94 -7.47 5.26 -8.35
N PHE A 95 -8.14 6.39 -8.56
CA PHE A 95 -7.98 7.17 -9.78
C PHE A 95 -6.65 7.92 -9.81
N LYS A 96 -6.17 8.39 -8.65
CA LYS A 96 -4.81 8.90 -8.48
C LYS A 96 -3.77 7.85 -8.90
N PHE A 97 -3.92 6.60 -8.45
CA PHE A 97 -3.06 5.50 -8.89
C PHE A 97 -3.11 5.29 -10.40
N PHE A 98 -4.29 5.28 -11.03
CA PHE A 98 -4.40 5.15 -12.49
C PHE A 98 -3.65 6.25 -13.25
N GLY A 99 -3.75 7.50 -12.76
CA GLY A 99 -3.03 8.63 -13.33
C GLY A 99 -1.53 8.41 -13.28
N TRP A 100 -0.98 8.21 -12.07
CA TRP A 100 0.45 8.00 -11.89
C TRP A 100 0.98 6.77 -12.62
N GLN A 101 0.22 5.67 -12.66
CA GLN A 101 0.56 4.47 -13.45
C GLN A 101 0.68 4.80 -14.94
N TRP A 102 -0.21 5.64 -15.48
CA TRP A 102 -0.13 6.03 -16.88
C TRP A 102 1.12 6.87 -17.16
N TYR A 103 1.41 7.86 -16.30
CA TYR A 103 2.54 8.77 -16.50
C TYR A 103 3.89 8.10 -16.27
N ILE A 104 4.04 7.23 -15.26
CA ILE A 104 5.32 6.56 -14.97
C ILE A 104 5.76 5.64 -16.13
N TYR A 105 4.81 4.96 -16.79
CA TYR A 105 5.12 4.11 -17.95
C TYR A 105 5.28 4.88 -19.26
N ARG A 106 5.00 6.20 -19.25
CA ARG A 106 5.11 7.05 -20.43
C ARG A 106 6.31 7.99 -20.38
N TYR A 107 6.60 8.56 -19.22
CA TYR A 107 7.61 9.60 -19.02
C TYR A 107 8.66 9.20 -17.97
N GLY A 108 8.36 8.22 -17.12
CA GLY A 108 9.25 7.77 -16.06
C GLY A 108 10.32 6.76 -16.52
N PRO A 109 11.19 6.31 -15.59
CA PRO A 109 12.27 5.39 -15.89
C PRO A 109 11.76 3.97 -16.22
N TYR A 110 10.52 3.64 -15.85
CA TYR A 110 9.93 2.31 -16.03
C TYR A 110 9.26 2.09 -17.40
N THR A 111 9.39 3.02 -18.34
CA THR A 111 8.82 2.93 -19.70
C THR A 111 9.21 1.66 -20.48
N ARG A 112 10.37 1.06 -20.16
CA ARG A 112 10.90 -0.16 -20.80
C ARG A 112 11.11 -1.32 -19.83
N ASP A 113 10.72 -1.14 -18.56
CA ASP A 113 10.87 -2.18 -17.55
C ASP A 113 9.75 -3.23 -17.71
N LYS A 114 10.11 -4.38 -18.28
CA LYS A 114 9.17 -5.48 -18.54
C LYS A 114 8.47 -5.97 -17.28
N LYS A 115 9.15 -5.99 -16.13
CA LYS A 115 8.61 -6.54 -14.89
C LYS A 115 7.70 -5.53 -14.20
N ALA A 116 8.07 -4.25 -14.15
CA ALA A 116 7.18 -3.19 -13.68
C ALA A 116 5.89 -3.18 -14.52
N ILE A 117 6.03 -3.14 -15.85
CA ILE A 117 4.90 -3.13 -16.79
C ILE A 117 4.01 -4.37 -16.59
N ALA A 118 4.59 -5.56 -16.43
CA ALA A 118 3.81 -6.78 -16.21
C ALA A 118 3.03 -6.73 -14.89
N LEU A 119 3.63 -6.23 -13.80
CA LEU A 119 2.97 -6.10 -12.50
C LEU A 119 1.85 -5.05 -12.53
N GLY A 120 2.10 -3.87 -13.10
CA GLY A 120 1.07 -2.85 -13.32
C GLY A 120 -0.07 -3.35 -14.20
N ARG A 121 0.25 -4.12 -15.24
CA ARG A 121 -0.74 -4.72 -16.12
C ARG A 121 -1.63 -5.73 -15.41
N LYS A 122 -1.09 -6.57 -14.51
CA LYS A 122 -1.92 -7.48 -13.69
C LYS A 122 -2.95 -6.71 -12.86
N ILE A 123 -2.56 -5.57 -12.28
CA ILE A 123 -3.48 -4.71 -11.52
C ILE A 123 -4.59 -4.19 -12.44
N SER A 124 -4.22 -3.58 -13.58
CA SER A 124 -5.19 -3.04 -14.54
C SER A 124 -6.11 -4.12 -15.14
N GLU A 125 -5.58 -5.31 -15.44
CA GLU A 125 -6.36 -6.45 -15.91
C GLU A 125 -7.36 -6.90 -14.85
N THR A 126 -6.97 -6.88 -13.57
CA THR A 126 -7.86 -7.25 -12.46
C THR A 126 -9.01 -6.26 -12.30
N PHE A 127 -8.77 -4.96 -12.44
CA PHE A 127 -9.83 -3.95 -12.51
C PHE A 127 -10.76 -4.16 -13.72
N ALA A 128 -10.21 -4.51 -14.89
CA ALA A 128 -10.98 -4.68 -16.12
C ALA A 128 -11.67 -6.05 -16.25
N ASN A 129 -11.36 -7.01 -15.38
CA ASN A 129 -11.79 -8.40 -15.52
C ASN A 129 -13.31 -8.56 -15.36
N ARG A 130 -13.95 -9.15 -16.37
CA ARG A 130 -15.40 -9.42 -16.41
C ARG A 130 -15.76 -10.89 -16.13
N THR A 131 -14.80 -11.79 -16.15
CA THR A 131 -15.04 -13.24 -16.15
C THR A 131 -14.74 -13.89 -14.80
N ASN A 132 -13.71 -13.42 -14.11
CA ASN A 132 -13.23 -14.04 -12.88
C ASN A 132 -13.92 -13.46 -11.63
N PHE A 133 -14.72 -12.42 -11.80
CA PHE A 133 -15.48 -11.76 -10.76
C PHE A 133 -16.92 -11.62 -11.23
N THR A 134 -17.85 -12.00 -10.35
CA THR A 134 -19.30 -11.93 -10.63
C THR A 134 -19.88 -10.54 -10.34
N ASP A 135 -19.14 -9.71 -9.63
CA ASP A 135 -19.50 -8.35 -9.26
C ASP A 135 -19.22 -7.31 -10.36
N GLU A 136 -19.96 -6.20 -10.27
CA GLU A 136 -19.77 -5.02 -11.11
C GLU A 136 -19.01 -3.89 -10.39
N ALA A 137 -19.04 -3.86 -9.05
CA ALA A 137 -18.28 -2.88 -8.27
C ALA A 137 -16.77 -2.96 -8.54
N PHE A 138 -16.11 -1.79 -8.55
CA PHE A 138 -14.68 -1.63 -8.83
C PHE A 138 -14.24 -2.15 -10.20
N ARG A 139 -15.17 -2.33 -11.14
CA ARG A 139 -14.86 -2.76 -12.51
C ARG A 139 -14.60 -1.55 -13.40
N PHE A 140 -13.34 -1.30 -13.71
CA PHE A 140 -12.93 -0.22 -14.61
C PHE A 140 -12.18 -0.81 -15.80
N SER A 141 -12.69 -0.60 -17.01
CA SER A 141 -12.00 -0.95 -18.25
C SER A 141 -10.69 -0.16 -18.41
N PHE A 142 -9.80 -0.62 -19.29
CA PHE A 142 -8.56 0.12 -19.56
C PHE A 142 -8.80 1.56 -20.03
N ALA A 143 -9.86 1.78 -20.81
CA ALA A 143 -10.24 3.11 -21.27
C ALA A 143 -10.67 3.99 -20.08
N GLU A 144 -11.51 3.46 -19.18
CA GLU A 144 -11.93 4.16 -17.96
C GLU A 144 -10.74 4.47 -17.05
N GLN A 145 -9.89 3.48 -16.77
CA GLN A 145 -8.69 3.66 -15.94
C GLN A 145 -7.85 4.82 -16.47
N ARG A 146 -7.58 4.83 -17.78
CA ARG A 146 -6.81 5.91 -18.41
C ARG A 146 -7.53 7.26 -18.33
N SER A 147 -8.79 7.33 -18.73
CA SER A 147 -9.55 8.59 -18.77
C SER A 147 -9.70 9.20 -17.39
N LEU A 148 -10.03 8.38 -16.38
CA LEU A 148 -10.15 8.83 -14.99
C LEU A 148 -8.78 9.24 -14.45
N GLY A 149 -7.73 8.45 -14.68
CA GLY A 149 -6.37 8.81 -14.27
C GLY A 149 -5.90 10.16 -14.82
N GLN A 150 -6.13 10.42 -16.12
CA GLN A 150 -5.76 11.69 -16.76
C GLN A 150 -6.65 12.86 -16.33
N MET A 151 -7.88 12.59 -15.90
CA MET A 151 -8.78 13.61 -15.37
C MET A 151 -8.32 14.09 -13.99
N PHE A 152 -7.71 13.22 -13.19
CA PHE A 152 -7.38 13.52 -11.79
C PHE A 152 -5.89 13.74 -11.52
N VAL A 153 -5.00 13.33 -12.42
CA VAL A 153 -3.57 13.70 -12.41
C VAL A 153 -3.28 14.54 -13.65
N LYS A 154 -3.08 15.84 -13.45
CA LYS A 154 -2.99 16.82 -14.54
C LYS A 154 -1.59 17.44 -14.62
N PRO A 155 -1.15 17.86 -15.82
CA PRO A 155 0.00 18.73 -15.95
C PRO A 155 -0.20 20.03 -15.18
N PHE A 156 0.72 20.33 -14.28
CA PHE A 156 0.91 21.65 -13.71
C PHE A 156 1.55 22.53 -14.79
N ILE A 157 1.01 23.74 -15.00
CA ILE A 157 1.47 24.62 -16.07
C ILE A 157 2.89 25.10 -15.74
N SER A 158 3.90 24.45 -16.33
CA SER A 158 5.27 24.96 -16.40
C SER A 158 5.63 25.14 -17.87
N ILE A 159 5.95 26.38 -18.26
CA ILE A 159 6.20 26.75 -19.67
C ILE A 159 7.62 26.31 -20.10
N ASP A 160 8.49 25.99 -19.15
CA ASP A 160 9.93 25.86 -19.38
C ASP A 160 10.52 24.44 -19.17
N ASN A 161 9.73 23.44 -18.76
CA ASN A 161 10.22 22.08 -18.55
C ASN A 161 9.90 21.13 -19.71
N ILE A 162 10.92 20.36 -20.13
CA ILE A 162 10.80 19.28 -21.14
C ILE A 162 9.89 18.15 -20.64
N TYR A 163 9.82 17.97 -19.31
CA TYR A 163 9.01 16.97 -18.63
C TYR A 163 7.80 17.65 -17.97
N PRO A 164 6.57 17.17 -18.18
CA PRO A 164 5.41 17.73 -17.50
C PRO A 164 5.54 17.49 -15.99
N GLU A 165 5.49 18.58 -15.23
CA GLU A 165 5.20 18.51 -13.80
C GLU A 165 3.74 18.10 -13.63
N LEU A 166 3.46 17.15 -12.75
CA LEU A 166 2.13 16.57 -12.60
C LEU A 166 1.68 16.69 -11.16
N GLU A 167 0.40 16.98 -10.97
CA GLU A 167 -0.22 17.03 -9.66
C GLU A 167 -1.57 16.32 -9.68
N ALA A 168 -1.87 15.61 -8.59
CA ALA A 168 -3.21 15.09 -8.36
C ALA A 168 -4.11 16.24 -7.87
N ILE A 169 -5.31 16.37 -8.42
CA ILE A 169 -6.23 17.41 -7.95
C ILE A 169 -6.59 17.19 -6.47
N PRO A 170 -6.87 18.25 -5.70
CA PRO A 170 -7.30 18.10 -4.31
C PRO A 170 -8.60 17.30 -4.16
N LEU A 171 -8.79 16.65 -3.00
CA LEU A 171 -9.97 15.81 -2.71
C LEU A 171 -11.31 16.56 -2.85
N TYR A 172 -11.37 17.84 -2.47
CA TYR A 172 -12.62 18.63 -2.61
C TYR A 172 -12.96 18.92 -4.09
N GLU A 173 -11.95 19.10 -4.95
CA GLU A 173 -12.16 19.29 -6.39
C GLU A 173 -12.58 17.96 -7.01
N PHE A 174 -12.00 16.85 -6.55
CA PHE A 174 -12.40 15.50 -6.92
C PHE A 174 -13.88 15.24 -6.61
N GLU A 175 -14.31 15.52 -5.39
CA GLU A 175 -15.71 15.36 -4.97
C GLU A 175 -16.66 16.17 -5.87
N THR A 176 -16.30 17.43 -6.14
CA THR A 176 -17.07 18.31 -7.02
C THR A 176 -17.21 17.68 -8.41
N GLN A 177 -16.11 17.24 -9.02
CA GLN A 177 -16.14 16.66 -10.36
C GLN A 177 -16.91 15.34 -10.44
N ILE A 178 -16.78 14.46 -9.44
CA ILE A 178 -17.53 13.19 -9.38
C ILE A 178 -19.02 13.45 -9.22
N THR A 179 -19.39 14.41 -8.38
CA THR A 179 -20.79 14.78 -8.13
C THR A 179 -21.43 15.42 -9.36
N GLU A 180 -20.74 16.35 -10.01
CA GLU A 180 -21.21 16.99 -11.24
C GLU A 180 -21.40 15.98 -12.37
N ALA A 181 -20.43 15.09 -12.56
CA ALA A 181 -20.46 14.15 -13.65
C ALA A 181 -21.43 12.97 -13.44
N LYS A 182 -21.74 12.62 -12.17
CA LYS A 182 -22.87 11.75 -11.84
C LYS A 182 -24.18 12.26 -12.45
N ASN A 183 -24.33 13.58 -12.58
CA ASN A 183 -25.54 14.21 -13.15
C ASN A 183 -25.56 14.18 -14.69
N GLN A 184 -24.47 13.78 -15.35
CA GLN A 184 -24.33 13.81 -16.81
C GLN A 184 -24.75 12.50 -17.52
N ASN A 185 -25.19 11.47 -16.78
CA ASN A 185 -25.68 10.18 -17.32
C ASN A 185 -24.76 9.55 -18.39
N THR A 186 -23.45 9.71 -18.27
CA THR A 186 -22.51 9.14 -19.24
C THR A 186 -22.08 7.72 -18.84
N PRO A 187 -21.84 6.81 -19.81
CA PRO A 187 -21.46 5.43 -19.53
C PRO A 187 -20.20 5.28 -18.65
N LEU A 188 -19.25 6.21 -18.76
CA LEU A 188 -18.00 6.25 -17.97
C LEU A 188 -18.26 6.32 -16.45
N TYR A 189 -19.37 6.98 -16.05
CA TYR A 189 -19.69 7.23 -14.64
C TYR A 189 -20.62 6.17 -14.05
N GLN A 190 -21.10 5.22 -14.86
CA GLN A 190 -21.92 4.12 -14.35
C GLN A 190 -21.13 3.24 -13.38
N ASN A 191 -19.90 2.85 -13.73
CA ASN A 191 -19.06 2.04 -12.83
C ASN A 191 -18.64 2.79 -11.56
N ILE A 192 -18.51 4.12 -11.63
CA ILE A 192 -18.29 4.99 -10.46
C ILE A 192 -19.51 4.93 -9.53
N ALA A 193 -20.72 5.14 -10.08
CA ALA A 193 -21.95 5.11 -9.32
C ALA A 193 -22.21 3.72 -8.70
N ILE A 194 -21.97 2.63 -9.45
CA ILE A 194 -22.07 1.26 -8.96
C ILE A 194 -21.11 1.04 -7.79
N THR A 195 -19.85 1.48 -7.94
CA THR A 195 -18.83 1.33 -6.89
C THR A 195 -19.18 2.13 -5.63
N LEU A 196 -19.62 3.38 -5.77
CA LEU A 196 -20.09 4.19 -4.65
C LEU A 196 -21.24 3.51 -3.91
N GLN A 197 -22.24 3.02 -4.64
CA GLN A 197 -23.38 2.33 -4.04
C GLN A 197 -22.98 1.02 -3.34
N ALA A 198 -22.04 0.27 -3.91
CA ALA A 198 -21.55 -0.97 -3.32
C ALA A 198 -20.90 -0.73 -1.95
N ILE A 199 -20.07 0.32 -1.84
CA ILE A 199 -19.43 0.69 -0.58
C ILE A 199 -20.49 1.19 0.42
N GLN A 200 -21.42 2.05 -0.02
CA GLN A 200 -22.46 2.61 0.84
C GLN A 200 -23.43 1.57 1.41
N LYS A 201 -23.72 0.51 0.65
CA LYS A 201 -24.65 -0.54 1.07
C LYS A 201 -23.99 -1.60 1.95
N ALA A 202 -22.67 -1.73 1.91
CA ALA A 202 -21.95 -2.76 2.64
C ALA A 202 -22.01 -2.47 4.15
N LYS A 203 -22.75 -3.29 4.91
CA LYS A 203 -22.79 -3.18 6.38
C LYS A 203 -21.68 -3.96 7.06
N SER A 204 -21.08 -4.89 6.32
CA SER A 204 -19.97 -5.70 6.77
C SER A 204 -19.02 -5.95 5.61
N LEU A 205 -17.77 -6.29 5.93
CA LEU A 205 -16.76 -6.66 4.93
C LEU A 205 -17.23 -7.77 3.99
N ASN A 206 -17.98 -8.75 4.49
CA ASN A 206 -18.44 -9.87 3.67
C ASN A 206 -19.54 -9.47 2.68
N GLU A 207 -20.19 -8.32 2.91
CA GLU A 207 -21.22 -7.76 2.04
C GLU A 207 -20.65 -6.78 1.01
N LEU A 208 -19.37 -6.40 1.12
CA LEU A 208 -18.73 -5.51 0.14
C LEU A 208 -18.58 -6.23 -1.20
N GLU A 209 -19.40 -5.80 -2.16
CA GLU A 209 -19.29 -6.22 -3.55
C GLU A 209 -17.91 -5.83 -4.11
N GLY A 210 -17.27 -6.73 -4.88
CA GLY A 210 -15.92 -6.51 -5.41
C GLY A 210 -14.78 -6.76 -4.43
N ARG A 211 -15.06 -7.25 -3.22
CA ARG A 211 -14.03 -7.57 -2.20
C ARG A 211 -12.90 -8.47 -2.74
N GLU A 212 -13.24 -9.55 -3.44
CA GLU A 212 -12.19 -10.46 -3.97
C GLU A 212 -11.32 -9.78 -5.03
N ARG A 213 -11.91 -8.87 -5.82
CA ARG A 213 -11.17 -8.04 -6.79
C ARG A 213 -10.17 -7.15 -6.07
N LEU A 214 -10.64 -6.40 -5.07
CA LEU A 214 -9.80 -5.51 -4.27
C LEU A 214 -8.67 -6.24 -3.57
N LYS A 215 -8.96 -7.43 -3.03
CA LYS A 215 -7.97 -8.30 -2.39
C LYS A 215 -6.88 -8.76 -3.36
N GLN A 216 -7.27 -9.17 -4.57
CA GLN A 216 -6.29 -9.55 -5.59
C GLN A 216 -5.46 -8.35 -6.07
N ILE A 217 -6.07 -7.18 -6.21
CA ILE A 217 -5.36 -5.93 -6.52
C ILE A 217 -4.36 -5.59 -5.42
N GLN A 218 -4.75 -5.67 -4.15
CA GLN A 218 -3.88 -5.39 -3.00
C GLN A 218 -2.62 -6.26 -3.03
N ASP A 219 -2.77 -7.56 -3.28
CA ASP A 219 -1.64 -8.48 -3.38
C ASP A 219 -0.70 -8.14 -4.56
N TYR A 220 -1.25 -7.74 -5.72
CA TYR A 220 -0.43 -7.30 -6.85
C TYR A 220 0.23 -5.94 -6.62
N LEU A 221 -0.39 -5.03 -5.88
CA LEU A 221 0.25 -3.78 -5.44
C LEU A 221 1.43 -4.05 -4.52
N VAL A 222 1.32 -5.03 -3.62
CA VAL A 222 2.47 -5.46 -2.80
C VAL A 222 3.61 -5.98 -3.68
N ASP A 223 3.32 -6.80 -4.70
CA ASP A 223 4.34 -7.28 -5.65
C ASP A 223 5.01 -6.13 -6.41
N LEU A 224 4.21 -5.18 -6.90
CA LEU A 224 4.67 -4.01 -7.62
C LEU A 224 5.58 -3.16 -6.73
N LEU A 225 5.14 -2.82 -5.53
CA LEU A 225 5.91 -1.99 -4.59
C LEU A 225 7.23 -2.66 -4.19
N ILE A 226 7.22 -3.96 -3.84
CA ILE A 226 8.45 -4.69 -3.52
C ILE A 226 9.44 -4.63 -4.70
N TYR A 227 8.93 -4.78 -5.93
CA TYR A 227 9.78 -4.73 -7.10
C TYR A 227 10.39 -3.34 -7.32
N LEU A 228 9.55 -2.30 -7.34
CA LEU A 228 9.99 -0.92 -7.61
C LEU A 228 10.94 -0.42 -6.52
N GLU A 229 10.64 -0.64 -5.25
CA GLU A 229 11.53 -0.29 -4.13
C GLU A 229 12.88 -1.01 -4.21
N GLY A 230 12.87 -2.27 -4.67
CA GLY A 230 14.11 -3.00 -4.93
C GLY A 230 14.93 -2.41 -6.09
N GLN A 231 14.29 -1.77 -7.08
CA GLN A 231 14.99 -1.04 -8.15
C GLN A 231 15.51 0.32 -7.68
N GLU A 232 14.75 1.03 -6.85
CA GLU A 232 15.12 2.36 -6.36
C GLU A 232 16.09 2.34 -5.16
N GLY A 233 16.18 1.20 -4.45
CA GLY A 233 17.08 1.05 -3.30
C GLY A 233 16.58 1.73 -2.02
N PHE A 234 15.31 2.13 -1.95
CA PHE A 234 14.67 2.66 -0.75
C PHE A 234 13.26 2.10 -0.58
N SER A 235 12.70 2.21 0.63
CA SER A 235 11.30 1.88 0.89
C SER A 235 10.52 3.09 1.38
N VAL A 236 9.31 3.26 0.86
CA VAL A 236 8.35 4.27 1.33
C VAL A 236 7.64 3.85 2.62
N THR A 237 7.85 2.61 3.09
CA THR A 237 7.27 2.08 4.32
C THR A 237 8.33 1.59 5.30
N LEU A 238 8.11 1.83 6.59
CA LEU A 238 8.96 1.31 7.67
C LEU A 238 8.65 -0.15 8.03
N GLN A 239 7.49 -0.67 7.65
CA GLN A 239 7.05 -2.03 8.02
C GLN A 239 6.84 -2.93 6.80
N PRO A 240 7.04 -4.26 6.94
CA PRO A 240 6.74 -5.20 5.88
C PRO A 240 5.27 -5.12 5.47
N ARG A 241 5.00 -5.10 4.16
CA ARG A 241 3.63 -5.05 3.64
C ARG A 241 2.94 -6.41 3.77
N PRO A 242 1.86 -6.52 4.57
CA PRO A 242 1.09 -7.75 4.65
C PRO A 242 0.25 -8.00 3.39
N ARG A 243 0.00 -9.28 3.09
CA ARG A 243 -0.85 -9.72 1.98
C ARG A 243 -2.20 -10.21 2.50
N ALA A 244 -3.28 -9.76 1.87
CA ALA A 244 -4.63 -10.13 2.27
C ALA A 244 -4.93 -11.62 2.04
N ILE A 245 -4.48 -12.21 0.92
CA ILE A 245 -4.67 -13.67 0.66
C ILE A 245 -3.98 -14.52 1.72
N SER A 246 -2.82 -14.07 2.22
CA SER A 246 -2.06 -14.81 3.24
C SER A 246 -2.80 -14.86 4.58
N ILE A 247 -3.48 -13.78 4.95
CA ILE A 247 -4.31 -13.73 6.16
C ILE A 247 -5.54 -14.62 6.00
N GLU A 248 -6.25 -14.56 4.87
CA GLU A 248 -7.45 -15.38 4.69
C GLU A 248 -7.13 -16.88 4.65
N ARG A 249 -5.99 -17.28 4.05
CA ARG A 249 -5.54 -18.68 4.10
C ARG A 249 -5.27 -19.13 5.54
N ASN A 250 -4.64 -18.27 6.34
CA ASN A 250 -4.46 -18.53 7.77
C ASN A 250 -5.81 -18.62 8.49
N LEU A 251 -6.78 -17.74 8.18
CA LEU A 251 -8.13 -17.76 8.78
C LEU A 251 -8.96 -18.98 8.39
N LYS A 252 -8.90 -19.43 7.14
CA LYS A 252 -9.57 -20.66 6.69
C LYS A 252 -8.97 -21.90 7.35
N GLN A 253 -7.65 -21.95 7.51
CA GLN A 253 -7.02 -22.98 8.35
C GLN A 253 -7.51 -22.90 9.80
N LEU A 254 -7.66 -21.69 10.36
CA LEU A 254 -8.17 -21.48 11.72
C LEU A 254 -9.63 -21.92 11.90
N GLN A 255 -10.49 -21.72 10.89
CA GLN A 255 -11.89 -22.16 10.93
C GLN A 255 -12.04 -23.68 10.98
N HIS A 256 -11.08 -24.44 10.42
CA HIS A 256 -11.07 -25.90 10.49
C HIS A 256 -10.54 -26.47 11.81
N MET A 257 -9.85 -25.68 12.65
CA MET A 257 -9.19 -26.17 13.87
C MET A 257 -10.04 -26.09 15.16
N GLY A 258 -11.33 -25.74 15.07
CA GLY A 258 -12.22 -25.61 16.23
C GLY A 258 -11.93 -24.35 17.06
N ASN A 259 -12.87 -23.96 17.93
CA ASN A 259 -12.78 -22.71 18.71
C ASN A 259 -11.83 -22.77 19.92
N THR A 260 -11.08 -23.86 20.10
CA THR A 260 -10.26 -24.10 21.28
C THR A 260 -8.97 -23.27 21.26
N PRO A 261 -8.65 -22.54 22.34
CA PRO A 261 -7.34 -21.92 22.52
C PRO A 261 -6.22 -22.95 22.41
N THR A 262 -5.16 -22.65 21.66
CA THR A 262 -3.98 -23.50 21.52
C THR A 262 -2.71 -22.70 21.80
N ILE A 263 -1.77 -23.29 22.52
CA ILE A 263 -0.45 -22.68 22.73
C ILE A 263 0.37 -22.93 21.46
N ILE A 264 0.74 -21.86 20.76
CA ILE A 264 1.55 -21.95 19.54
C ILE A 264 3.02 -22.11 19.91
N HIS A 265 3.46 -21.33 20.90
CA HIS A 265 4.86 -21.25 21.29
C HIS A 265 4.95 -20.76 22.72
N GLN A 266 5.83 -21.38 23.49
CA GLN A 266 6.15 -20.96 24.84
C GLN A 266 7.66 -21.02 25.00
N THR A 267 8.21 -19.91 25.50
CA THR A 267 9.60 -19.77 25.91
C THR A 267 9.63 -19.07 27.26
N GLU A 268 10.80 -19.03 27.87
CA GLU A 268 11.03 -18.32 29.12
C GLU A 268 10.55 -16.86 29.01
N GLY A 269 9.62 -16.48 29.88
CA GLY A 269 9.03 -15.14 29.93
C GLY A 269 8.11 -14.73 28.77
N ARG A 270 7.80 -15.64 27.82
CA ARG A 270 6.87 -15.35 26.71
C ARG A 270 6.03 -16.55 26.31
N MET A 271 4.71 -16.37 26.32
CA MET A 271 3.74 -17.32 25.80
C MET A 271 2.98 -16.70 24.63
N ARG A 272 2.84 -17.46 23.53
CA ARG A 272 1.99 -17.10 22.41
C ARG A 272 0.86 -18.11 22.25
N LEU A 273 -0.35 -17.61 22.41
CA LEU A 273 -1.59 -18.35 22.27
C LEU A 273 -2.24 -18.02 20.93
N ARG A 274 -2.93 -19.00 20.38
CA ARG A 274 -3.87 -18.88 19.27
C ARG A 274 -5.27 -19.09 19.81
N ILE A 275 -6.13 -18.12 19.58
CA ILE A 275 -7.50 -18.08 20.11
C ILE A 275 -8.42 -17.66 18.96
N PRO A 276 -8.97 -18.63 18.21
CA PRO A 276 -9.78 -18.37 17.01
C PRO A 276 -11.00 -17.47 17.26
N ARG A 277 -11.58 -17.51 18.47
CA ARG A 277 -12.71 -16.66 18.87
C ARG A 277 -12.42 -15.16 18.75
N LEU A 278 -11.17 -14.74 18.89
CA LEU A 278 -10.79 -13.33 18.87
C LEU A 278 -11.26 -12.59 17.61
N HIS A 279 -11.25 -13.25 16.45
CA HIS A 279 -11.67 -12.62 15.19
C HIS A 279 -13.17 -12.27 15.18
N LYS A 280 -14.01 -13.03 15.87
CA LYS A 280 -15.48 -12.89 15.78
C LYS A 280 -16.09 -12.04 16.89
N ASP A 281 -15.32 -11.79 17.95
CA ASP A 281 -15.84 -11.28 19.21
C ASP A 281 -14.84 -10.28 19.81
N SER A 282 -14.98 -9.01 19.41
CA SER A 282 -14.14 -7.90 19.89
C SER A 282 -14.32 -7.66 21.39
N ALA A 283 -15.54 -7.80 21.91
CA ALA A 283 -15.84 -7.70 23.34
C ALA A 283 -15.11 -8.78 24.14
N TYR A 284 -15.07 -10.02 23.63
CA TYR A 284 -14.26 -11.09 24.22
C TYR A 284 -12.76 -10.77 24.19
N ALA A 285 -12.26 -10.12 23.13
CA ALA A 285 -10.85 -9.72 23.06
C ALA A 285 -10.47 -8.71 24.15
N GLU A 286 -11.31 -7.71 24.42
CA GLU A 286 -11.08 -6.72 25.48
C GLU A 286 -11.16 -7.34 26.88
N LEU A 287 -12.17 -8.19 27.12
CA LEU A 287 -12.33 -8.92 28.38
C LEU A 287 -11.14 -9.84 28.63
N LEU A 288 -10.70 -10.56 27.59
CA LEU A 288 -9.54 -11.44 27.64
C LEU A 288 -8.26 -10.66 27.93
N GLN A 289 -8.03 -9.53 27.25
CA GLN A 289 -6.85 -8.72 27.49
C GLN A 289 -6.80 -8.22 28.94
N THR A 290 -7.95 -7.77 29.46
CA THR A 290 -8.07 -7.27 30.84
C THR A 290 -7.81 -8.39 31.85
N ARG A 291 -8.41 -9.57 31.65
CA ARG A 291 -8.21 -10.73 32.53
C ARG A 291 -6.76 -11.20 32.52
N MET A 292 -6.14 -11.31 31.35
CA MET A 292 -4.74 -11.76 31.24
C MET A 292 -3.76 -10.77 31.87
N LYS A 293 -4.02 -9.45 31.75
CA LYS A 293 -3.23 -8.41 32.44
C LYS A 293 -3.35 -8.48 33.96
N SER A 294 -4.45 -9.04 34.49
CA SER A 294 -4.67 -9.18 35.92
C SER A 294 -3.95 -10.38 36.57
N LEU A 295 -3.37 -11.27 35.76
CA LEU A 295 -2.67 -12.45 36.27
C LEU A 295 -1.33 -12.06 36.91
N THR A 296 -1.01 -12.69 38.04
CA THR A 296 0.23 -12.44 38.78
C THR A 296 1.44 -12.76 37.90
N GLY A 297 2.40 -11.83 37.84
CA GLY A 297 3.63 -12.00 37.06
C GLY A 297 3.50 -11.72 35.56
N VAL A 298 2.32 -11.35 35.05
CA VAL A 298 2.18 -10.85 33.67
C VAL A 298 2.70 -9.41 33.59
N GLN A 299 3.60 -9.17 32.64
CA GLN A 299 4.19 -7.84 32.39
C GLN A 299 3.50 -7.13 31.23
N ARG A 300 3.12 -7.86 30.18
CA ARG A 300 2.50 -7.29 28.99
C ARG A 300 1.62 -8.31 28.27
N VAL A 301 0.46 -7.85 27.80
CA VAL A 301 -0.43 -8.64 26.94
C VAL A 301 -0.71 -7.88 25.65
N THR A 302 -0.40 -8.50 24.52
CA THR A 302 -0.68 -7.98 23.19
C THR A 302 -1.61 -8.93 22.46
N ILE A 303 -2.76 -8.44 22.03
CA ILE A 303 -3.70 -9.21 21.21
C ILE A 303 -3.59 -8.70 19.77
N ASN A 304 -3.42 -9.63 18.84
CA ASN A 304 -3.60 -9.42 17.41
C ASN A 304 -4.85 -10.19 16.98
N VAL A 305 -5.96 -9.48 16.92
CA VAL A 305 -7.29 -9.99 16.56
C VAL A 305 -7.27 -10.62 15.16
N GLN A 306 -6.58 -9.99 14.21
CA GLN A 306 -6.48 -10.47 12.82
C GLN A 306 -5.72 -11.79 12.71
N ALA A 307 -4.65 -11.96 13.50
CA ALA A 307 -3.89 -13.19 13.55
C ALA A 307 -4.51 -14.26 14.48
N CYS A 308 -5.67 -13.97 15.11
CA CYS A 308 -6.27 -14.78 16.17
C CYS A 308 -5.23 -15.16 17.23
N SER A 309 -4.33 -14.25 17.59
CA SER A 309 -3.19 -14.57 18.44
C SER A 309 -3.03 -13.58 19.57
N MET A 310 -2.65 -14.09 20.73
CA MET A 310 -2.32 -13.32 21.92
C MET A 310 -0.90 -13.66 22.33
N THR A 311 -0.10 -12.63 22.61
CA THR A 311 1.22 -12.78 23.22
C THR A 311 1.15 -12.26 24.65
N ILE A 312 1.57 -13.09 25.59
CA ILE A 312 1.71 -12.75 26.99
C ILE A 312 3.20 -12.78 27.33
N ASN A 313 3.74 -11.64 27.76
CA ASN A 313 5.06 -11.58 28.38
C ASN A 313 4.86 -11.66 29.90
N TYR A 314 5.58 -12.57 30.53
CA TYR A 314 5.52 -12.82 31.97
C TYR A 314 6.91 -12.83 32.58
N ALA A 315 7.01 -12.72 33.90
CA ALA A 315 8.29 -12.70 34.61
C ALA A 315 9.06 -14.01 34.34
N PRO A 316 10.32 -13.97 33.86
CA PRO A 316 11.12 -15.17 33.58
C PRO A 316 11.32 -16.08 34.81
N THR A 317 11.17 -15.52 36.01
CA THR A 317 11.26 -16.25 37.28
C THR A 317 10.10 -17.21 37.54
N LEU A 318 8.99 -17.09 36.79
CA LEU A 318 7.85 -18.01 36.88
C LEU A 318 8.10 -19.25 36.01
N PRO A 319 8.00 -20.48 36.58
CA PRO A 319 8.13 -21.70 35.80
C PRO A 319 7.10 -21.78 34.67
N GLU A 320 7.55 -22.18 33.47
CA GLU A 320 6.72 -22.23 32.27
C GLU A 320 5.41 -23.02 32.47
N ARG A 321 5.48 -24.20 33.10
CA ARG A 321 4.32 -25.06 33.35
C ARG A 321 3.31 -24.45 34.32
N GLU A 322 3.79 -23.74 35.34
CA GLU A 322 2.95 -23.09 36.33
C GLU A 322 2.20 -21.92 35.69
N PHE A 323 2.92 -21.12 34.89
CA PHE A 323 2.32 -20.04 34.13
C PHE A 323 1.31 -20.54 33.09
N GLU A 324 1.61 -21.66 32.42
CA GLU A 324 0.68 -22.30 31.49
C GLU A 324 -0.63 -22.70 32.15
N GLN A 325 -0.59 -23.40 33.29
CA GLN A 325 -1.79 -23.77 34.03
C GLN A 325 -2.62 -22.55 34.42
N MET A 326 -1.99 -21.51 34.96
CA MET A 326 -2.66 -20.27 35.34
C MET A 326 -3.39 -19.60 34.15
N VAL A 327 -2.75 -19.58 32.98
CA VAL A 327 -3.37 -19.04 31.76
C VAL A 327 -4.53 -19.90 31.28
N LEU A 328 -4.39 -21.23 31.30
CA LEU A 328 -5.45 -22.16 30.89
C LEU A 328 -6.67 -22.08 31.81
N GLU A 329 -6.47 -21.97 33.12
CA GLU A 329 -7.54 -21.75 34.10
C GLU A 329 -8.25 -20.41 33.84
N ALA A 330 -7.48 -19.35 33.62
CA ALA A 330 -8.02 -18.04 33.33
C ALA A 330 -8.84 -18.00 32.03
N LEU A 331 -8.50 -18.82 31.04
CA LEU A 331 -9.27 -18.96 29.79
C LEU A 331 -10.61 -19.70 29.99
N GLN A 332 -10.71 -20.64 30.92
CA GLN A 332 -11.94 -21.40 31.19
C GLN A 332 -13.05 -20.54 31.82
N HIS A 333 -12.67 -19.47 32.51
CA HIS A 333 -13.61 -18.60 33.22
C HIS A 333 -14.14 -17.42 32.39
N ILE A 334 -13.75 -17.31 31.12
CA ILE A 334 -14.19 -16.23 30.22
C ILE A 334 -15.21 -16.79 29.25
N LYS A 335 -16.49 -16.49 29.50
CA LYS A 335 -17.62 -16.92 28.65
C LYS A 335 -17.85 -16.00 27.47
#